data_AF-A0A101T7M4-F1
#
_entry.id   AF-A0A101T7M4-F1
#
_cell.length_a   1.000
_cell.length_b   1.000
_cell.length_c   1.000
_cell.angle_alpha   90.00
_cell.angle_beta   90.00
_cell.angle_gamma   90.00
#
_symmetry.space_group_name_H-M   'P 1'
#
loop_
_entity.id
_entity.type
_entity.pdbx_description
1 polymer ?
#
loop_
_entity_poly.entity_id
_entity_poly.type
_entity_poly.pdbx_seq_one_letter_code
_entity_poly.pdbx_strand_id
1 'polypeptide(L)'
;MRDLGVGFQYLVKGQRWVARNGRQYGFGLLPGLITLVLYLAALVALAVWGADFVAWATPFADDWSSPWPGLFRGFLLVVLFALGLLLAVLTFTAVTLLIGQPFYESLSEAVDRDVSPDGTAPESGLPLWRELWISARDSLRILVRAGVWGILLFGLGFVPFVGQTVVPVIGFFVTGFFLTEELTAVALQRRGVDLRARLALLRSRKTLVWGFGTPLGLAFLVPVVAVFLMPGAVAGATLMARDLLGEDIRDEDDQREGELTA
;
A
#
# COMPACT_ATOMS: atom_id res chain seq x y z
N MET A 1 7.55 12.48 -23.93
CA MET A 1 8.65 12.02 -23.04
C MET A 1 8.85 12.90 -21.81
N ARG A 2 8.59 14.22 -21.88
CA ARG A 2 8.65 15.12 -20.70
C ARG A 2 7.81 14.61 -19.53
N ASP A 3 6.57 14.19 -19.77
CA ASP A 3 5.66 13.74 -18.70
C ASP A 3 6.12 12.47 -17.96
N LEU A 4 6.85 11.55 -18.62
CA LEU A 4 7.43 10.38 -17.95
C LEU A 4 8.43 10.82 -16.88
N GLY A 5 9.28 11.79 -17.20
CA GLY A 5 10.21 12.40 -16.25
C GLY A 5 9.48 13.13 -15.13
N VAL A 6 8.42 13.88 -15.45
CA VAL A 6 7.59 14.58 -14.46
C VAL A 6 6.93 13.58 -13.50
N GLY A 7 6.44 12.44 -13.99
CA GLY A 7 5.86 11.39 -13.15
C GLY A 7 6.87 10.84 -12.14
N PHE A 8 8.09 10.58 -12.59
CA PHE A 8 9.18 10.16 -11.71
C PHE A 8 9.58 11.26 -10.72
N GLN A 9 9.55 12.53 -11.15
CA GLN A 9 9.81 13.67 -10.26
C GLN A 9 8.79 13.76 -9.12
N TYR A 10 7.52 13.39 -9.31
CA TYR A 10 6.55 13.32 -8.20
C TYR A 10 6.92 12.28 -7.16
N LEU A 11 7.47 11.13 -7.57
CA LEU A 11 7.98 10.13 -6.64
C LEU A 11 9.13 10.73 -5.81
N VAL A 12 10.08 11.42 -6.45
CA VAL A 12 11.20 12.08 -5.78
C VAL A 12 10.74 13.22 -4.86
N LYS A 13 9.83 14.09 -5.33
CA LYS A 13 9.23 15.17 -4.54
C LYS A 13 8.53 14.61 -3.30
N GLY A 14 7.76 13.52 -3.46
CA GLY A 14 7.10 12.84 -2.35
C GLY A 14 8.09 12.27 -1.31
N GLN A 15 9.15 11.59 -1.74
CA GLN A 15 10.19 11.11 -0.83
C GLN A 15 10.90 12.26 -0.11
N ARG A 16 11.20 13.35 -0.83
CA ARG A 16 11.84 14.55 -0.27
C ARG A 16 10.95 15.24 0.76
N TRP A 17 9.66 15.38 0.48
CA TRP A 17 8.68 15.96 1.39
C TRP A 17 8.67 15.17 2.71
N VAL A 18 8.55 13.85 2.62
CA VAL A 18 8.50 13.00 3.82
C VAL A 18 9.82 13.01 4.60
N ALA A 19 10.97 13.08 3.92
CA ALA A 19 12.27 13.19 4.57
C ALA A 19 12.42 14.50 5.37
N ARG A 20 11.80 15.60 4.93
CA ARG A 20 11.75 16.86 5.68
C ARG A 20 10.70 16.81 6.81
N ASN A 21 9.60 16.10 6.58
CA ASN A 21 8.49 15.97 7.52
C ASN A 21 8.60 14.65 8.30
N GLY A 22 9.69 14.48 9.08
CA GLY A 22 10.02 13.21 9.75
C GLY A 22 8.92 12.64 10.66
N ARG A 23 8.09 13.49 11.27
CA ARG A 23 6.90 13.05 12.03
C ARG A 23 5.88 12.36 11.13
N GLN A 24 5.65 12.89 9.93
CA GLN A 24 4.73 12.32 8.94
C GLN A 24 5.30 11.04 8.32
N TYR A 25 6.63 10.95 8.17
CA TYR A 25 7.30 9.71 7.79
C TYR A 25 7.01 8.59 8.79
N GLY A 26 7.27 8.83 10.08
CA GLY A 26 7.02 7.85 11.13
C GLY A 26 5.54 7.44 11.20
N PHE A 27 4.63 8.39 11.01
CA PHE A 27 3.20 8.12 10.97
C PHE A 27 2.80 7.22 9.78
N GLY A 28 3.38 7.44 8.59
CA GLY A 28 3.15 6.59 7.43
C GLY A 28 3.72 5.17 7.57
N LEU A 29 4.73 4.97 8.43
CA LEU A 29 5.29 3.64 8.75
C LEU A 29 4.51 2.90 9.85
N LEU A 30 3.69 3.62 10.63
CA LEU A 30 2.98 3.08 11.78
C LEU A 30 2.09 1.87 11.45
N PRO A 31 1.36 1.79 10.32
CA PRO A 31 0.52 0.64 10.00
C PRO A 31 1.31 -0.67 9.90
N GLY A 32 2.48 -0.62 9.24
CA GLY A 32 3.36 -1.78 9.11
C GLY A 32 3.94 -2.19 10.45
N LEU A 33 4.32 -1.21 11.29
CA LEU A 33 4.82 -1.47 12.63
C LEU A 33 3.75 -2.07 13.55
N ILE A 34 2.53 -1.51 13.56
CA ILE A 34 1.39 -2.03 14.32
C ILE A 34 1.13 -3.48 13.91
N THR A 35 1.04 -3.73 12.60
CA THR A 35 0.77 -5.08 12.10
C THR A 35 1.88 -6.04 12.49
N LEU A 36 3.14 -5.63 12.37
CA LEU A 36 4.29 -6.42 12.81
C LEU A 36 4.21 -6.76 14.30
N VAL A 37 3.95 -5.78 15.16
CA VAL A 37 3.81 -5.99 16.61
C VAL A 37 2.66 -6.93 16.93
N LEU A 38 1.52 -6.81 16.25
CA LEU A 38 0.35 -7.69 16.44
C LEU A 38 0.68 -9.16 16.10
N TYR A 39 1.30 -9.41 14.95
CA TYR A 39 1.68 -10.78 14.58
C TYR A 39 2.80 -11.34 15.45
N LEU A 40 3.79 -10.52 15.83
CA LEU A 40 4.81 -10.93 16.80
C LEU A 40 4.20 -11.29 18.14
N ALA A 41 3.26 -10.48 18.66
CA ALA A 41 2.55 -10.79 19.89
C ALA A 41 1.76 -12.10 19.79
N ALA A 42 1.07 -12.35 18.66
CA ALA A 42 0.35 -13.59 18.42
C ALA A 42 1.28 -14.82 18.37
N LEU A 43 2.43 -14.71 17.71
CA LEU A 43 3.42 -15.80 17.64
C LEU A 43 4.10 -16.03 18.99
N VAL A 44 4.38 -14.98 19.77
CA VAL A 44 4.91 -15.09 21.13
C VAL A 44 3.87 -15.73 22.06
N ALA A 45 2.60 -15.33 21.97
CA ALA A 45 1.51 -15.95 22.70
C ALA A 45 1.41 -17.45 22.38
N LEU A 46 1.57 -17.82 21.11
CA LEU A 46 1.63 -19.22 20.68
C LEU A 46 2.85 -19.96 21.24
N ALA A 47 3.99 -19.29 21.36
CA ALA A 47 5.19 -19.86 21.95
C ALA A 47 5.08 -20.12 23.44
N VAL A 48 4.46 -19.18 24.16
CA VAL A 48 4.33 -19.25 25.61
C VAL A 48 3.19 -20.18 26.02
N TRP A 49 2.03 -20.10 25.36
CA TRP A 49 0.81 -20.80 25.76
C TRP A 49 0.40 -21.94 24.83
N GLY A 50 1.13 -22.18 23.72
CA GLY A 50 0.76 -23.20 22.75
C GLY A 50 0.76 -24.62 23.32
N ALA A 51 1.71 -24.93 24.21
CA ALA A 51 1.76 -26.23 24.87
C ALA A 51 0.55 -26.46 25.78
N ASP A 52 0.19 -25.47 26.58
CA ASP A 52 -0.99 -25.51 27.46
C ASP A 52 -2.28 -25.62 26.63
N PHE A 53 -2.37 -24.87 25.53
CA PHE A 53 -3.50 -24.94 24.60
C PHE A 53 -3.65 -26.32 23.98
N VAL A 54 -2.56 -26.92 23.50
CA VAL A 54 -2.57 -28.28 22.91
C VAL A 54 -2.94 -29.31 23.98
N ALA A 55 -2.43 -29.19 25.20
CA ALA A 55 -2.79 -30.09 26.30
C ALA A 55 -4.29 -29.98 26.63
N TRP A 56 -4.80 -28.76 26.79
CA TRP A 56 -6.21 -28.47 27.03
C TRP A 56 -7.12 -29.00 25.91
N ALA A 57 -6.68 -28.92 24.66
CA ALA A 57 -7.43 -29.41 23.49
C ALA A 57 -7.37 -30.94 23.32
N THR A 58 -6.48 -31.64 24.02
CA THR A 58 -6.25 -33.10 23.86
C THR A 58 -6.39 -33.89 25.16
N PRO A 59 -7.47 -33.72 25.96
CA PRO A 59 -7.62 -34.43 27.23
C PRO A 59 -7.71 -35.96 27.05
N PHE A 60 -8.23 -36.41 25.90
CA PHE A 60 -8.30 -37.83 25.55
C PHE A 60 -6.92 -38.52 25.41
N ALA A 61 -5.83 -37.74 25.30
CA ALA A 61 -4.47 -38.26 25.21
C ALA A 61 -3.80 -38.42 26.58
N ASP A 62 -4.42 -37.96 27.67
CA ASP A 62 -3.85 -38.03 29.03
C ASP A 62 -3.67 -39.47 29.52
N ASP A 63 -4.57 -40.38 29.13
CA ASP A 63 -4.55 -41.79 29.55
C ASP A 63 -3.63 -42.68 28.69
N TRP A 64 -2.92 -42.11 27.71
CA TRP A 64 -2.05 -42.89 26.84
C TRP A 64 -0.74 -43.26 27.54
N SER A 65 -0.18 -44.43 27.20
CA SER A 65 1.10 -44.84 27.73
C SER A 65 2.25 -43.96 27.22
N SER A 66 3.24 -43.70 28.08
CA SER A 66 4.46 -43.00 27.68
C SER A 66 5.20 -43.79 26.58
N PRO A 67 5.77 -43.14 25.53
CA PRO A 67 5.93 -41.69 25.32
C PRO A 67 4.89 -41.04 24.38
N TRP A 68 3.80 -41.75 24.04
CA TRP A 68 2.87 -41.36 22.98
C TRP A 68 2.17 -40.00 23.18
N PRO A 69 1.70 -39.60 24.39
CA PRO A 69 1.11 -38.27 24.57
C PRO A 69 2.09 -37.13 24.23
N GLY A 70 3.35 -37.27 24.64
CA GLY A 70 4.38 -36.24 24.40
C GLY A 70 4.70 -36.07 22.92
N LEU A 71 4.86 -37.19 22.19
CA LEU A 71 5.10 -37.16 20.74
C LEU A 71 3.92 -36.54 19.98
N PHE A 72 2.69 -36.93 20.33
CA PHE A 72 1.48 -36.41 19.68
C PHE A 72 1.29 -34.91 19.94
N ARG A 73 1.39 -34.47 21.21
CA ARG A 73 1.26 -33.05 21.58
C ARG A 73 2.39 -32.20 21.00
N GLY A 74 3.62 -32.72 20.98
CA GLY A 74 4.76 -32.07 20.32
C GLY A 74 4.53 -31.88 18.82
N PHE A 75 4.03 -32.91 18.13
CA PHE A 75 3.65 -32.80 16.72
C PHE A 75 2.57 -31.75 16.48
N LEU A 76 1.49 -31.75 17.27
CA LEU A 76 0.42 -30.76 17.17
C LEU A 76 0.91 -29.33 17.42
N LEU A 77 1.82 -29.13 18.39
CA LEU A 77 2.42 -27.83 18.66
C LEU A 77 3.23 -27.33 17.44
N VAL A 78 4.02 -28.19 16.81
CA VAL A 78 4.78 -27.85 15.59
C VAL A 78 3.83 -27.49 14.45
N VAL A 79 2.77 -28.28 14.22
CA VAL A 79 1.76 -28.00 13.19
C VAL A 79 1.07 -26.66 13.46
N LEU A 80 0.67 -26.40 14.70
CA LEU A 80 0.03 -25.17 15.11
C LEU A 80 0.93 -23.96 14.85
N PHE A 81 2.22 -24.06 15.17
CA PHE A 81 3.21 -23.04 14.85
C PHE A 81 3.38 -22.83 13.35
N ALA A 82 3.51 -23.90 12.57
CA ALA A 82 3.67 -23.83 11.13
C ALA A 82 2.45 -23.17 10.47
N LEU A 83 1.24 -23.53 10.89
CA LEU A 83 0.00 -22.93 10.40
C LEU A 83 -0.14 -21.48 10.86
N GLY A 84 0.20 -21.16 12.12
CA GLY A 84 0.20 -19.80 12.63
C GLY A 84 1.16 -18.89 11.87
N LEU A 85 2.37 -19.36 11.58
CA LEU A 85 3.35 -18.64 10.79
C LEU A 85 2.89 -18.47 9.33
N LEU A 86 2.36 -19.53 8.71
CA LEU A 86 1.81 -19.46 7.36
C LEU A 86 0.68 -18.44 7.26
N LEU A 87 -0.28 -18.50 8.18
CA LEU A 87 -1.37 -17.53 8.25
C LEU A 87 -0.85 -16.11 8.46
N ALA A 88 0.14 -15.93 9.34
CA ALA A 88 0.76 -14.62 9.56
C ALA A 88 1.33 -14.06 8.25
N VAL A 89 2.15 -14.83 7.53
CA VAL A 89 2.73 -14.41 6.26
C VAL A 89 1.66 -14.10 5.21
N LEU A 90 0.65 -14.96 5.07
CA LEU A 90 -0.40 -14.79 4.07
C LEU A 90 -1.30 -13.57 4.34
N THR A 91 -1.53 -13.24 5.61
CA THR A 91 -2.47 -12.18 5.99
C THR A 91 -1.80 -10.86 6.38
N PHE A 92 -0.48 -10.84 6.60
CA PHE A 92 0.29 -9.65 7.01
C PHE A 92 0.03 -8.45 6.10
N THR A 93 0.17 -8.61 4.78
CA THR A 93 -0.01 -7.50 3.84
C THR A 93 -1.45 -7.00 3.82
N ALA A 94 -2.43 -7.91 3.83
CA ALA A 94 -3.84 -7.54 3.83
C ALA A 94 -4.23 -6.76 5.10
N VAL A 95 -3.78 -7.23 6.26
CA VAL A 95 -4.01 -6.55 7.54
C VAL A 95 -3.27 -5.21 7.60
N THR A 96 -2.03 -5.15 7.10
CA THR A 96 -1.26 -3.89 7.03
C THR A 96 -1.99 -2.84 6.20
N LEU A 97 -2.50 -3.22 5.03
CA LEU A 97 -3.25 -2.31 4.16
C LEU A 97 -4.57 -1.86 4.80
N LEU A 98 -5.28 -2.78 5.46
CA LEU A 98 -6.53 -2.48 6.16
C LEU A 98 -6.31 -1.46 7.29
N ILE A 99 -5.28 -1.67 8.10
CA ILE A 99 -4.90 -0.74 9.17
C ILE A 99 -4.37 0.57 8.59
N GLY A 100 -3.71 0.53 7.43
CA GLY A 100 -3.00 1.66 6.84
C GLY A 100 -3.87 2.75 6.23
N GLN A 101 -5.09 2.45 5.79
CA GLN A 101 -6.02 3.41 5.17
C GLN A 101 -6.09 4.77 5.90
N PRO A 102 -6.45 4.86 7.20
CA PRO A 102 -6.54 6.13 7.91
C PRO A 102 -5.19 6.86 8.02
N PHE A 103 -4.08 6.13 8.07
CA PHE A 103 -2.75 6.73 8.16
C PHE A 103 -2.34 7.35 6.83
N TYR A 104 -2.62 6.68 5.72
CA TYR A 104 -2.34 7.18 4.38
C TYR A 104 -3.24 8.36 4.02
N GLU A 105 -4.48 8.37 4.48
CA GLU A 105 -5.40 9.50 4.31
C GLU A 105 -4.90 10.76 5.04
N SER A 106 -4.58 10.62 6.34
CA SER A 106 -4.05 11.75 7.12
C SER A 106 -2.68 12.23 6.62
N LEU A 107 -1.84 11.31 6.10
CA LEU A 107 -0.59 11.68 5.44
C LEU A 107 -0.84 12.51 4.17
N SER A 108 -1.78 12.07 3.33
CA SER A 108 -2.21 12.82 2.13
C SER A 108 -2.76 14.20 2.50
N GLU A 109 -3.54 14.29 3.57
CA GLU A 109 -4.08 15.55 4.10
C GLU A 109 -2.98 16.50 4.58
N ALA A 110 -1.98 15.98 5.28
CA ALA A 110 -0.83 16.76 5.71
C ALA A 110 -0.03 17.30 4.51
N VAL A 111 0.12 16.50 3.45
CA VAL A 111 0.78 16.93 2.20
C VAL A 111 -0.04 18.03 1.53
N ASP A 112 -1.34 17.83 1.35
CA ASP A 112 -2.22 18.84 0.76
C ASP A 112 -2.15 20.17 1.51
N ARG A 113 -2.21 20.14 2.84
CA ARG A 113 -2.15 21.32 3.70
C ARG A 113 -0.83 22.08 3.55
N ASP A 114 0.28 21.36 3.43
CA ASP A 114 1.62 21.94 3.36
C ASP A 114 1.88 22.65 2.02
N VAL A 115 1.36 22.09 0.93
CA VAL A 115 1.61 22.60 -0.43
C VAL A 115 0.50 23.50 -0.98
N SER A 116 -0.64 23.58 -0.31
CA SER A 116 -1.74 24.45 -0.73
C SER A 116 -1.44 25.93 -0.41
N PRO A 117 -1.70 26.88 -1.33
CA PRO A 117 -1.46 28.31 -1.09
C PRO A 117 -2.21 28.86 0.13
N ASP A 118 -3.41 28.34 0.39
CA ASP A 118 -4.32 28.70 1.47
C ASP A 118 -4.10 27.89 2.76
N GLY A 119 -3.20 26.91 2.74
CA GLY A 119 -2.95 26.01 3.86
C GLY A 119 -4.16 25.14 4.23
N THR A 120 -5.10 24.91 3.31
CA THR A 120 -6.24 24.02 3.53
C THR A 120 -6.03 22.67 2.84
N ALA A 121 -6.80 21.67 3.27
CA ALA A 121 -6.77 20.35 2.68
C ALA A 121 -8.22 19.98 2.30
N PRO A 122 -8.48 19.45 1.08
CA PRO A 122 -9.84 19.08 0.69
C PRO A 122 -10.43 18.03 1.61
N GLU A 123 -11.69 18.21 2.01
CA GLU A 123 -12.45 17.25 2.80
C GLU A 123 -13.64 16.76 1.98
N SER A 124 -13.95 15.47 2.05
CA SER A 124 -15.05 14.91 1.27
C SER A 124 -16.42 15.34 1.80
N GLY A 125 -16.49 15.74 3.08
CA GLY A 125 -17.72 16.15 3.77
C GLY A 125 -18.73 15.02 4.00
N LEU A 126 -18.37 13.77 3.73
CA LEU A 126 -19.21 12.59 3.94
C LEU A 126 -18.97 11.96 5.33
N PRO A 127 -19.94 11.21 5.87
CA PRO A 127 -19.70 10.40 7.06
C PRO A 127 -18.66 9.30 6.77
N LEU A 128 -17.70 9.09 7.68
CA LEU A 128 -16.60 8.11 7.57
C LEU A 128 -17.05 6.71 7.09
N TRP A 129 -18.19 6.21 7.59
CA TRP A 129 -18.71 4.90 7.16
C TRP A 129 -19.08 4.86 5.67
N ARG A 130 -19.63 5.95 5.13
CA ARG A 130 -20.00 6.05 3.72
C ARG A 130 -18.75 6.18 2.85
N GLU A 131 -17.74 6.91 3.30
CA GLU A 131 -16.44 7.00 2.63
C GLU A 131 -15.76 5.63 2.56
N LEU A 132 -15.69 4.91 3.69
CA LEU A 132 -15.15 3.55 3.76
C LEU A 132 -15.88 2.60 2.81
N TRP A 133 -17.21 2.67 2.74
CA TRP A 133 -17.99 1.83 1.82
C TRP A 133 -17.74 2.16 0.34
N ILE A 134 -17.66 3.44 -0.01
CA ILE A 134 -17.36 3.88 -1.39
C ILE A 134 -15.94 3.43 -1.76
N SER A 135 -14.97 3.69 -0.89
CA SER A 135 -13.57 3.31 -1.08
C SER A 135 -13.43 1.80 -1.25
N ALA A 136 -14.02 0.99 -0.35
CA ALA A 136 -13.99 -0.46 -0.45
C ALA A 136 -14.60 -0.99 -1.75
N ARG A 137 -15.73 -0.42 -2.20
CA ARG A 137 -16.37 -0.80 -3.47
C ARG A 137 -15.49 -0.45 -4.67
N ASP A 138 -14.85 0.71 -4.65
CA ASP A 138 -14.00 1.15 -5.74
C ASP A 138 -12.68 0.37 -5.78
N SER A 139 -12.02 0.15 -4.65
CA SER A 139 -10.86 -0.74 -4.53
C SER A 139 -11.20 -2.16 -4.99
N LEU A 140 -12.39 -2.70 -4.70
CA LEU A 140 -12.82 -4.00 -5.22
C LEU A 140 -12.95 -3.99 -6.75
N ARG A 141 -13.51 -2.94 -7.35
CA ARG A 141 -13.62 -2.81 -8.82
C ARG A 141 -12.25 -2.70 -9.49
N ILE A 142 -11.30 -2.05 -8.85
CA ILE A 142 -9.91 -1.94 -9.29
C ILE A 142 -9.25 -3.31 -9.21
N LEU A 143 -9.36 -3.99 -8.07
CA LEU A 143 -8.83 -5.32 -7.85
C LEU A 143 -9.34 -6.33 -8.88
N VAL A 144 -10.65 -6.30 -9.19
CA VAL A 144 -11.22 -7.14 -10.25
C VAL A 144 -10.59 -6.84 -11.61
N ARG A 145 -10.38 -5.57 -11.97
CA ARG A 145 -9.75 -5.19 -13.25
C ARG A 145 -8.28 -5.58 -13.31
N ALA A 146 -7.54 -5.38 -12.22
CA ALA A 146 -6.16 -5.83 -12.08
C ALA A 146 -6.08 -7.35 -12.20
N GLY A 147 -7.01 -8.08 -11.57
CA GLY A 147 -7.13 -9.54 -11.68
C GLY A 147 -7.41 -10.03 -13.10
N VAL A 148 -8.32 -9.37 -13.83
CA VAL A 148 -8.57 -9.66 -15.25
C VAL A 148 -7.30 -9.48 -16.09
N TRP A 149 -6.57 -8.37 -15.90
CA TRP A 149 -5.29 -8.17 -16.56
C TRP A 149 -4.26 -9.23 -16.16
N GLY A 150 -4.21 -9.62 -14.89
CA GLY A 150 -3.34 -10.68 -14.39
C GLY A 150 -3.61 -12.01 -15.10
N ILE A 151 -4.88 -12.41 -15.25
CA ILE A 151 -5.29 -13.62 -15.97
C ILE A 151 -4.89 -13.54 -17.45
N LEU A 152 -5.14 -12.40 -18.10
CA LEU A 152 -4.79 -12.21 -19.51
C LEU A 152 -3.27 -12.30 -19.74
N LEU A 153 -2.48 -11.62 -18.91
CA LEU A 153 -1.02 -11.63 -18.99
C LEU A 153 -0.45 -13.01 -18.64
N PHE A 154 -1.03 -13.70 -17.66
CA PHE A 154 -0.66 -15.07 -17.34
C PHE A 154 -0.88 -16.00 -18.54
N GLY A 155 -2.05 -15.92 -19.19
CA GLY A 155 -2.33 -16.68 -20.41
C GLY A 155 -1.36 -16.34 -21.55
N LEU A 156 -1.08 -15.06 -21.77
CA LEU A 156 -0.10 -14.60 -22.77
C LEU A 156 1.34 -15.03 -22.44
N GLY A 157 1.65 -15.27 -21.16
CA GLY A 157 2.95 -15.77 -20.69
C GLY A 157 3.31 -17.13 -21.27
N PHE A 158 2.33 -17.93 -21.73
CA PHE A 158 2.56 -19.23 -22.35
C PHE A 158 2.93 -19.15 -23.84
N VAL A 159 2.84 -17.97 -24.47
CA VAL A 159 3.27 -17.80 -25.86
C VAL A 159 4.80 -17.90 -25.93
N PRO A 160 5.38 -18.87 -26.65
CA PRO A 160 6.83 -19.00 -26.73
C PRO A 160 7.49 -17.71 -27.23
N PHE A 161 8.66 -17.38 -26.66
CA PHE A 161 9.44 -16.16 -26.91
C PHE A 161 8.75 -14.85 -26.45
N VAL A 162 7.53 -14.55 -26.90
CA VAL A 162 6.81 -13.31 -26.55
C VAL A 162 6.40 -13.28 -25.08
N GLY A 163 5.93 -14.42 -24.55
CA GLY A 163 5.45 -14.56 -23.18
C GLY A 163 6.52 -14.35 -22.11
N GLN A 164 7.79 -14.60 -22.44
CA GLN A 164 8.91 -14.38 -21.50
C GLN A 164 9.60 -13.02 -21.69
N THR A 165 9.32 -12.30 -22.78
CA THR A 165 10.01 -11.03 -23.11
C THR A 165 9.07 -9.83 -23.02
N VAL A 166 8.00 -9.81 -23.80
CA VAL A 166 7.09 -8.66 -23.92
C VAL A 166 6.07 -8.62 -22.78
N VAL A 167 5.55 -9.78 -22.37
CA VAL A 167 4.51 -9.87 -21.34
C VAL A 167 4.96 -9.33 -19.97
N PRO A 168 6.17 -9.64 -19.45
CA PRO A 168 6.64 -9.04 -18.20
C PRO A 168 6.74 -7.51 -18.27
N VAL A 169 7.20 -6.97 -19.41
CA VAL A 169 7.29 -5.52 -19.62
C VAL A 169 5.91 -4.88 -19.58
N ILE A 170 4.92 -5.43 -20.29
CA ILE A 170 3.52 -4.97 -20.22
C ILE A 170 3.01 -5.10 -18.78
N GLY A 171 3.34 -6.19 -18.09
CA GLY A 171 3.01 -6.41 -16.69
C GLY A 171 3.48 -5.28 -15.79
N PHE A 172 4.71 -4.80 -15.95
CA PHE A 172 5.20 -3.65 -15.16
C PHE A 172 4.43 -2.35 -15.46
N PHE A 173 4.07 -2.08 -16.71
CA PHE A 173 3.27 -0.90 -17.05
C PHE A 173 1.83 -1.01 -16.53
N VAL A 174 1.23 -2.20 -16.55
CA VAL A 174 -0.10 -2.45 -16.01
C VAL A 174 -0.09 -2.32 -14.48
N THR A 175 0.85 -2.98 -13.81
CA THR A 175 1.05 -2.85 -12.36
C THR A 175 1.32 -1.40 -11.97
N GLY A 176 2.20 -0.71 -12.69
CA GLY A 176 2.48 0.70 -12.46
C GLY A 176 1.24 1.58 -12.61
N PHE A 177 0.40 1.34 -13.62
CA PHE A 177 -0.85 2.08 -13.80
C PHE A 177 -1.80 1.89 -12.62
N PHE A 178 -2.06 0.64 -12.21
CA PHE A 178 -2.97 0.35 -11.09
C PHE A 178 -2.40 0.81 -9.75
N LEU A 179 -1.08 0.76 -9.57
CA LEU A 179 -0.44 1.27 -8.36
C LEU A 179 -0.59 2.79 -8.25
N THR A 180 -0.32 3.54 -9.32
CA THR A 180 -0.58 4.99 -9.33
C THR A 180 -2.04 5.30 -9.05
N GLU A 181 -2.95 4.52 -9.63
CA GLU A 181 -4.38 4.71 -9.45
C GLU A 181 -4.84 4.46 -8.01
N GLU A 182 -4.34 3.41 -7.36
CA GLU A 182 -4.62 3.12 -5.95
C GLU A 182 -4.04 4.20 -5.02
N LEU A 183 -2.85 4.74 -5.32
CA LEU A 183 -2.24 5.76 -4.46
C LEU A 183 -2.84 7.15 -4.65
N THR A 184 -3.18 7.51 -5.88
CA THR A 184 -3.88 8.77 -6.16
C THR A 184 -5.34 8.72 -5.71
N ALA A 185 -5.92 7.53 -5.53
CA ALA A 185 -7.27 7.35 -5.03
C ALA A 185 -7.52 8.10 -3.73
N VAL A 186 -6.59 8.04 -2.77
CA VAL A 186 -6.72 8.68 -1.45
C VAL A 186 -6.94 10.19 -1.60
N ALA A 187 -6.10 10.86 -2.40
CA ALA A 187 -6.19 12.30 -2.61
C ALA A 187 -7.40 12.70 -3.48
N LEU A 188 -7.75 11.89 -4.48
CA LEU A 188 -8.84 12.18 -5.42
C LEU A 188 -10.24 11.90 -4.83
N GLN A 189 -10.36 10.89 -3.95
CA GLN A 189 -11.61 10.61 -3.24
C GLN A 189 -11.98 11.73 -2.27
N ARG A 190 -10.98 12.30 -1.57
CA ARG A 190 -11.18 13.49 -0.72
C ARG A 190 -11.68 14.71 -1.50
N ARG A 191 -11.42 14.76 -2.80
CA ARG A 191 -11.91 15.80 -3.74
C ARG A 191 -13.22 15.42 -4.43
N GLY A 192 -13.87 14.33 -4.02
CA GLY A 192 -15.13 13.86 -4.58
C GLY A 192 -15.03 13.29 -6.00
N VAL A 193 -13.82 12.98 -6.49
CA VAL A 193 -13.63 12.41 -7.83
C VAL A 193 -13.96 10.92 -7.80
N ASP A 194 -15.01 10.52 -8.51
CA ASP A 194 -15.44 9.13 -8.59
C ASP A 194 -14.48 8.27 -9.43
N LEU A 195 -14.53 6.95 -9.23
CA LEU A 195 -13.68 5.99 -9.94
C LEU A 195 -13.68 6.16 -11.47
N ARG A 196 -14.83 6.50 -12.08
CA ARG A 196 -14.91 6.65 -13.54
C ARG A 196 -14.14 7.88 -14.00
N ALA A 197 -14.34 9.02 -13.35
CA ALA A 197 -13.63 10.25 -13.63
C ALA A 197 -12.13 10.10 -13.36
N ARG A 198 -11.75 9.49 -12.23
CA ARG A 198 -10.34 9.19 -11.88
C ARG A 198 -9.64 8.41 -12.98
N LEU A 199 -10.25 7.35 -13.47
CA LEU A 199 -9.64 6.55 -14.54
C LEU A 199 -9.61 7.26 -15.89
N ALA A 200 -10.55 8.15 -16.16
CA ALA A 200 -10.50 8.99 -17.36
C ALA A 200 -9.32 9.97 -17.27
N LEU A 201 -9.11 10.60 -16.11
CA LEU A 201 -7.98 11.49 -15.84
C LEU A 201 -6.64 10.76 -15.96
N LEU A 202 -6.48 9.60 -15.33
CA LEU A 202 -5.22 8.84 -15.41
C LEU A 202 -4.94 8.33 -16.84
N ARG A 203 -5.99 8.01 -17.62
CA ARG A 203 -5.84 7.59 -19.02
C ARG A 203 -5.57 8.75 -19.98
N SER A 204 -5.90 9.99 -19.63
CA SER A 204 -5.53 11.15 -20.46
C SER A 204 -4.05 11.49 -20.32
N ARG A 205 -3.43 11.15 -19.17
CA ARG A 205 -2.02 11.44 -18.83
C ARG A 205 -1.19 10.16 -18.58
N LYS A 206 -1.32 9.13 -19.44
CA LYS A 206 -0.68 7.80 -19.23
C LYS A 206 0.84 7.86 -19.04
N THR A 207 1.53 8.74 -19.76
CA THR A 207 2.98 8.95 -19.65
C THR A 207 3.37 9.43 -18.27
N LEU A 208 2.62 10.35 -17.67
CA LEU A 208 2.79 10.79 -16.28
C LEU A 208 2.57 9.63 -15.30
N VAL A 209 1.47 8.90 -15.49
CA VAL A 209 1.09 7.76 -14.66
C VAL A 209 2.13 6.65 -14.66
N TRP A 210 2.64 6.27 -15.81
CA TRP A 210 3.69 5.26 -15.92
C TRP A 210 5.05 5.76 -15.42
N GLY A 211 5.33 7.05 -15.55
CA GLY A 211 6.54 7.68 -15.02
C GLY A 211 6.61 7.61 -13.49
N PHE A 212 5.45 7.73 -12.83
CA PHE A 212 5.32 7.57 -11.38
C PHE A 212 5.26 6.09 -10.96
N GLY A 213 4.31 5.34 -11.52
CA GLY A 213 3.94 4.02 -10.99
C GLY A 213 4.85 2.87 -11.40
N THR A 214 5.46 2.91 -12.59
CA THR A 214 6.35 1.83 -13.05
C THR A 214 7.62 1.69 -12.19
N PRO A 215 8.40 2.77 -11.95
CA PRO A 215 9.58 2.66 -11.08
C PRO A 215 9.19 2.34 -9.63
N LEU A 216 8.06 2.85 -9.16
CA LEU A 216 7.53 2.53 -7.84
C LEU A 216 7.17 1.03 -7.72
N GLY A 217 6.45 0.49 -8.71
CA GLY A 217 6.09 -0.92 -8.76
C GLY A 217 7.31 -1.84 -8.81
N LEU A 218 8.37 -1.45 -9.52
CA LEU A 218 9.65 -2.15 -9.52
C LEU A 218 10.33 -2.09 -8.14
N ALA A 219 10.34 -0.94 -7.48
CA ALA A 219 10.88 -0.80 -6.13
C ALA A 219 10.11 -1.67 -5.11
N PHE A 220 8.80 -1.80 -5.29
CA PHE A 220 7.93 -2.58 -4.41
C PHE A 220 8.11 -4.10 -4.56
N LEU A 221 8.88 -4.57 -5.54
CA LEU A 221 9.30 -5.98 -5.61
C LEU A 221 10.18 -6.38 -4.42
N VAL A 222 10.84 -5.41 -3.77
CA VAL A 222 11.62 -5.65 -2.55
C VAL A 222 10.77 -5.22 -1.34
N PRO A 223 10.25 -6.16 -0.53
CA PRO A 223 9.26 -5.84 0.51
C PRO A 223 9.72 -4.79 1.53
N VAL A 224 10.99 -4.86 1.96
CA VAL A 224 11.57 -3.90 2.90
C VAL A 224 11.59 -2.49 2.29
N VAL A 225 11.97 -2.40 1.02
CA VAL A 225 11.98 -1.14 0.26
C VAL A 225 10.56 -0.59 0.13
N ALA A 226 9.56 -1.46 -0.12
CA ALA A 226 8.15 -1.05 -0.22
C ALA A 226 7.66 -0.34 1.04
N VAL A 227 7.95 -0.90 2.22
CA VAL A 227 7.53 -0.31 3.51
C VAL A 227 8.09 1.10 3.69
N PHE A 228 9.38 1.30 3.42
CA PHE A 228 10.03 2.61 3.59
C PHE A 228 9.69 3.62 2.50
N LEU A 229 9.43 3.19 1.26
CA LEU A 229 9.00 4.10 0.20
C LEU A 229 7.51 4.48 0.29
N MET A 230 6.67 3.67 0.95
CA MET A 230 5.22 3.86 0.97
C MET A 230 4.80 5.27 1.40
N PRO A 231 5.29 5.86 2.50
CA PRO A 231 4.87 7.20 2.91
C PRO A 231 5.18 8.25 1.84
N GLY A 232 6.39 8.22 1.26
CA GLY A 232 6.77 9.16 0.21
C GLY A 232 6.04 8.90 -1.12
N ALA A 233 5.61 7.66 -1.38
CA ALA A 233 4.77 7.35 -2.52
C ALA A 233 3.35 7.91 -2.36
N VAL A 234 2.76 7.85 -1.16
CA VAL A 234 1.47 8.51 -0.86
C VAL A 234 1.59 10.03 -1.01
N ALA A 235 2.68 10.63 -0.50
CA ALA A 235 2.94 12.05 -0.67
C ALA A 235 3.09 12.44 -2.15
N GLY A 236 3.90 11.69 -2.90
CA GLY A 236 4.09 11.92 -4.34
C GLY A 236 2.80 11.75 -5.15
N ALA A 237 1.97 10.76 -4.81
CA ALA A 237 0.66 10.56 -5.43
C ALA A 237 -0.31 11.71 -5.11
N THR A 238 -0.24 12.29 -3.91
CA THR A 238 -1.03 13.48 -3.55
C THR A 238 -0.62 14.69 -4.38
N LEU A 239 0.68 14.95 -4.51
CA LEU A 239 1.21 16.03 -5.37
C LEU A 239 0.82 15.84 -6.85
N MET A 240 0.88 14.60 -7.33
CA MET A 240 0.46 14.26 -8.69
C MET A 240 -1.06 14.44 -8.88
N ALA A 241 -1.87 14.12 -7.87
CA ALA A 241 -3.32 14.32 -7.92
C ALA A 241 -3.70 15.81 -8.04
N ARG A 242 -2.99 16.70 -7.34
CA ARG A 242 -3.15 18.16 -7.47
C ARG A 242 -2.88 18.64 -8.90
N ASP A 243 -1.75 18.24 -9.48
CA ASP A 243 -1.40 18.59 -10.88
C ASP A 243 -2.42 18.06 -11.90
N LEU A 244 -2.91 16.83 -11.70
CA LEU A 244 -3.94 16.25 -12.58
C LEU A 244 -5.25 17.04 -12.57
N LEU A 245 -5.55 17.75 -11.48
CA LEU A 245 -6.72 18.61 -11.35
C LEU A 245 -6.44 20.08 -11.68
N GLY A 246 -5.19 20.42 -12.00
CA GLY A 246 -4.77 21.80 -12.27
C GLY A 246 -4.78 22.68 -11.02
N GLU A 247 -4.64 22.08 -9.83
CA GLU A 247 -4.52 22.83 -8.58
C GLU A 247 -3.11 23.41 -8.45
N ASP A 248 -3.03 24.65 -7.97
CA ASP A 248 -1.74 25.28 -7.68
C ASP A 248 -1.01 24.51 -6.57
N ILE A 249 0.28 24.31 -6.79
CA ILE A 249 1.22 23.72 -5.84
C ILE A 249 2.23 24.81 -5.54
N ARG A 250 2.38 25.20 -4.26
CA ARG A 250 3.49 26.04 -3.85
C ARG A 250 4.79 25.30 -4.16
N ASP A 251 5.51 25.74 -5.19
CA ASP A 251 6.79 25.15 -5.55
C ASP A 251 7.89 25.63 -4.59
N GLU A 252 8.85 24.73 -4.31
CA GLU A 252 9.93 24.95 -3.32
C GLU A 252 10.83 26.16 -3.64
N ASP A 253 10.85 26.63 -4.89
CA ASP A 253 11.67 27.77 -5.31
C ASP A 253 11.10 29.11 -4.83
N ASP A 254 9.77 29.24 -4.71
CA ASP A 254 9.11 30.45 -4.17
C ASP A 254 9.45 30.67 -2.68
N GLN A 255 9.67 29.60 -1.92
CA GLN A 255 10.03 29.70 -0.49
C GLN A 255 11.46 30.20 -0.29
N ARG A 256 12.41 29.77 -1.13
CA ARG A 256 13.81 30.22 -1.06
C ARG A 256 13.98 31.66 -1.49
N GLU A 257 13.25 32.11 -2.53
CA GLU A 257 13.24 33.53 -2.90
C GLU A 257 12.57 34.41 -1.84
N GLY A 258 11.51 33.93 -1.19
CA GLY A 258 10.86 34.62 -0.07
C GLY A 258 11.73 34.76 1.19
N GLU A 259 12.53 33.74 1.55
CA GLU A 259 13.47 33.82 2.67
C GLU A 259 14.73 34.63 2.37
N LEU A 260 15.14 34.75 1.11
CA LEU A 260 16.29 35.58 0.69
C LEU A 260 15.93 37.06 0.54
N THR A 261 14.64 37.39 0.45
CA THR A 261 14.13 38.76 0.30
C THR A 261 13.53 39.35 1.59
N ALA A 262 13.45 38.56 2.67
CA ALA A 262 13.04 38.97 4.02
C ALA A 262 14.23 39.22 4.94
#